data_AF-A0A2K2V3Z3-F1
#
_entry.id   AF-A0A2K2V3Z3-F1
#
_cell.length_a   1.000
_cell.length_b   1.000
_cell.length_c   1.000
_cell.angle_alpha   90.00
_cell.angle_beta   90.00
_cell.angle_gamma   90.00
#
_symmetry.space_group_name_H-M   'P 1'
#
loop_
_entity.id
_entity.type
_entity.pdbx_description
1 polymer ?
#
loop_
_entity_poly.entity_id
_entity_poly.type
_entity_poly.pdbx_seq_one_letter_code
_entity_poly.pdbx_strand_id
1 'polypeptide(L)'
;SVVLFGSHARGEALPWSDVDVLFISDDFSGMRMEDRLRPILENWSYKKPIEPVCLSLNEISEENPLIWEICADGIVIVDDGTFHEIRERCVNYMKSRKIERKWYGYVQL
;
A
#
# COMPACT_ATOMS: atom_id res chain seq x y z
N SER A 1 -5.55 7.06 -5.86
CA SER A 1 -4.30 7.44 -5.16
C SER A 1 -3.12 6.52 -5.46
N VAL A 2 -1.89 7.01 -5.30
CA VAL A 2 -0.63 6.28 -5.48
C VAL A 2 0.27 6.52 -4.26
N VAL A 3 0.74 5.44 -3.65
CA VAL A 3 1.52 5.47 -2.40
C VAL A 3 2.75 4.57 -2.53
N LEU A 4 3.94 5.13 -2.30
CA LEU A 4 5.16 4.36 -2.14
C LEU A 4 5.16 3.74 -0.74
N PHE A 5 5.43 2.45 -0.63
CA PHE A 5 5.54 1.78 0.66
C PHE A 5 6.80 0.91 0.73
N GLY A 6 6.87 0.06 1.76
CA GLY A 6 7.96 -0.91 1.90
C GLY A 6 9.30 -0.27 2.23
N SER A 7 10.38 -0.94 1.81
CA SER A 7 11.74 -0.60 2.26
C SER A 7 12.19 0.79 1.82
N HIS A 8 11.76 1.25 0.65
CA HIS A 8 12.10 2.60 0.16
C HIS A 8 11.38 3.69 0.97
N ALA A 9 10.13 3.47 1.34
CA ALA A 9 9.38 4.41 2.18
C ALA A 9 9.98 4.53 3.59
N ARG A 10 10.48 3.42 4.15
CA ARG A 10 11.16 3.40 5.46
C ARG A 10 12.62 3.89 5.44
N GLY A 11 13.22 4.09 4.26
CA GLY A 11 14.63 4.44 4.14
C GLY A 11 15.59 3.27 4.41
N GLU A 12 15.10 2.04 4.36
CA GLU A 12 15.85 0.80 4.63
C GLU A 12 16.18 0.02 3.34
N ALA A 13 15.83 0.59 2.17
CA ALA A 13 16.04 -0.05 0.89
C ALA A 13 17.52 -0.33 0.61
N LEU A 14 17.78 -1.57 0.18
CA LEU A 14 19.09 -2.01 -0.27
C LEU A 14 19.28 -1.70 -1.77
N PRO A 15 20.52 -1.78 -2.30
CA PRO A 15 20.76 -1.52 -3.73
C PRO A 15 19.91 -2.37 -4.68
N TRP A 16 19.57 -3.59 -4.28
CA TRP A 16 18.77 -4.55 -5.04
C TRP A 16 17.27 -4.55 -4.67
N SER A 17 16.82 -3.73 -3.72
CA SER A 17 15.41 -3.65 -3.37
C SER A 17 14.57 -3.12 -4.54
N ASP A 18 13.50 -3.85 -4.82
CA ASP A 18 12.33 -3.45 -5.60
C ASP A 18 11.64 -2.22 -5.01
N VAL A 19 10.81 -1.59 -5.84
CA VAL A 19 10.03 -0.40 -5.48
C VAL A 19 8.57 -0.83 -5.29
N ASP A 20 8.14 -0.89 -4.04
CA ASP A 20 6.77 -1.26 -3.67
C ASP A 20 5.81 -0.07 -3.82
N VAL A 21 4.80 -0.19 -4.69
CA VAL A 21 3.86 0.92 -4.94
C VAL A 21 2.41 0.43 -4.87
N LEU A 22 1.62 1.07 -4.01
CA LEU A 22 0.18 0.87 -3.96
C LEU A 22 -0.51 1.83 -4.94
N PHE A 23 -1.31 1.26 -5.84
CA PHE A 23 -2.26 1.97 -6.70
C PHE A 23 -3.67 1.69 -6.22
N ILE A 24 -4.42 2.76 -5.96
CA ILE A 24 -5.83 2.71 -5.58
C ILE A 24 -6.65 3.37 -6.68
N SER A 25 -7.55 2.60 -7.29
CA SER A 25 -8.53 3.08 -8.27
C SER A 25 -9.75 2.17 -8.32
N ASP A 26 -10.94 2.74 -8.36
CA ASP A 26 -12.18 1.97 -8.55
C ASP A 26 -12.25 1.29 -9.91
N ASP A 27 -11.49 1.77 -10.91
CA ASP A 27 -11.37 1.13 -12.22
C ASP A 27 -10.82 -0.30 -12.12
N PHE A 28 -10.06 -0.62 -11.06
CA PHE A 28 -9.57 -1.98 -10.84
C PHE A 28 -10.67 -2.97 -10.44
N SER A 29 -11.85 -2.49 -10.02
CA SER A 29 -12.93 -3.35 -9.58
C SER A 29 -13.38 -4.31 -10.69
N GLY A 30 -13.36 -5.61 -10.40
CA GLY A 30 -13.71 -6.65 -11.38
C GLY A 30 -12.65 -6.93 -12.46
N MET A 31 -11.55 -6.18 -12.51
CA MET A 31 -10.43 -6.48 -13.40
C MET A 31 -9.62 -7.68 -12.90
N ARG A 32 -9.10 -8.49 -13.83
CA ARG A 32 -8.12 -9.53 -13.49
C ARG A 32 -6.80 -8.89 -13.10
N MET A 33 -6.06 -9.54 -12.21
CA MET A 33 -4.78 -9.04 -11.72
C MET A 33 -3.80 -8.70 -12.86
N GLU A 34 -3.69 -9.57 -13.87
CA GLU A 34 -2.81 -9.34 -15.04
C GLU A 34 -3.15 -8.05 -15.79
N ASP A 35 -4.43 -7.76 -15.99
CA ASP A 35 -4.90 -6.56 -16.69
C ASP A 35 -4.63 -5.29 -15.89
N ARG A 36 -4.61 -5.37 -14.55
CA ARG A 36 -4.23 -4.26 -13.67
C ARG A 36 -2.74 -3.98 -13.74
N LEU A 37 -1.91 -5.03 -13.69
CA LEU A 37 -0.46 -4.92 -13.60
C LEU A 37 0.19 -4.54 -14.94
N ARG A 38 -0.29 -5.11 -16.04
CA ARG A 38 0.29 -4.95 -17.38
C ARG A 38 0.59 -3.49 -17.77
N PRO A 39 -0.36 -2.54 -17.70
CA PRO A 39 -0.08 -1.16 -18.08
C PRO A 39 0.96 -0.49 -17.18
N ILE A 40 1.01 -0.84 -15.89
CA ILE A 40 2.00 -0.30 -14.95
C ILE A 40 3.39 -0.82 -15.32
N LEU A 41 3.52 -2.12 -15.56
CA LEU A 41 4.79 -2.77 -15.90
C LEU A 41 5.31 -2.30 -17.27
N GLU A 42 4.45 -2.17 -18.27
CA GLU A 42 4.82 -1.71 -19.62
C GLU A 42 5.31 -0.25 -19.64
N ASN A 43 4.81 0.60 -18.72
CA ASN A 43 5.19 2.00 -18.63
C ASN A 43 6.30 2.27 -17.58
N TRP A 44 6.76 1.24 -16.88
CA TRP A 44 7.79 1.41 -15.86
C TRP A 44 9.19 1.51 -16.48
N SER A 45 9.75 2.72 -16.49
CA SER A 45 11.05 3.00 -17.09
C SER A 45 12.19 3.13 -16.06
N TYR A 46 11.91 2.98 -14.77
CA TYR A 46 12.92 3.12 -13.72
C TYR A 46 13.80 1.86 -13.64
N LYS A 47 15.07 2.04 -13.26
CA LYS A 47 16.08 0.96 -13.29
C LYS A 47 15.78 -0.18 -12.31
N LYS A 48 15.17 0.12 -11.17
CA LYS A 48 14.79 -0.88 -10.17
C LYS A 48 13.44 -1.49 -10.54
N PRO A 49 13.21 -2.80 -10.31
CA PRO A 49 11.90 -3.41 -10.55
C PRO A 49 10.84 -2.73 -9.67
N ILE A 50 9.62 -2.61 -10.19
CA ILE A 50 8.45 -2.21 -9.43
C ILE A 50 7.69 -3.45 -8.98
N GLU A 51 7.18 -3.43 -7.75
CA GLU A 51 6.20 -4.39 -7.24
C GLU A 51 4.88 -3.65 -6.97
N PRO A 52 3.97 -3.60 -7.95
CA PRO A 52 2.74 -2.84 -7.82
C PRO A 52 1.64 -3.66 -7.13
N VAL A 53 1.02 -3.07 -6.11
CA VAL A 53 -0.22 -3.56 -5.49
C VAL A 53 -1.37 -2.73 -6.03
N CYS A 54 -2.31 -3.36 -6.75
CA CYS A 54 -3.42 -2.66 -7.42
C CYS A 54 -4.76 -3.05 -6.79
N LEU A 55 -5.37 -2.13 -6.04
CA LEU A 55 -6.61 -2.38 -5.28
C LEU A 55 -7.68 -1.35 -5.65
N SER A 56 -8.91 -1.80 -5.82
CA SER A 56 -10.09 -0.93 -5.75
C SER A 56 -10.42 -0.60 -4.30
N LEU A 57 -11.19 0.48 -4.07
CA LEU A 57 -11.53 0.89 -2.71
C LEU A 57 -12.26 -0.21 -1.92
N ASN A 58 -13.07 -1.02 -2.61
CA ASN A 58 -13.82 -2.13 -2.03
C ASN A 58 -12.96 -3.36 -1.69
N GLU A 59 -11.76 -3.47 -2.24
CA GLU A 59 -10.81 -4.56 -1.93
C GLU A 59 -9.92 -4.23 -0.72
N ILE A 60 -9.96 -2.99 -0.24
CA ILE A 60 -9.19 -2.54 0.91
C ILE A 60 -9.91 -2.94 2.19
N SER A 61 -9.20 -3.71 3.01
CA SER A 61 -9.66 -4.16 4.32
C SER A 61 -8.75 -3.60 5.41
N GLU A 62 -9.35 -2.99 6.42
CA GLU A 62 -8.66 -2.57 7.65
C GLU A 62 -8.20 -3.74 8.51
N GLU A 63 -8.55 -4.99 8.15
CA GLU A 63 -8.01 -6.18 8.82
C GLU A 63 -6.71 -6.66 8.18
N ASN A 64 -6.33 -6.13 7.02
CA ASN A 64 -5.14 -6.55 6.28
C ASN A 64 -3.86 -5.89 6.85
N PRO A 65 -2.90 -6.67 7.38
CA PRO A 65 -1.66 -6.12 7.92
C PRO A 65 -0.81 -5.35 6.91
N LEU A 66 -0.90 -5.67 5.61
CA LEU A 66 -0.25 -4.88 4.56
C LEU A 66 -0.77 -3.44 4.54
N ILE A 67 -2.08 -3.26 4.70
CA ILE A 67 -2.70 -1.92 4.75
C ILE A 67 -2.22 -1.17 5.99
N TRP A 68 -1.99 -1.85 7.11
CA TRP A 68 -1.42 -1.22 8.31
C TRP A 68 -0.01 -0.69 8.07
N GLU A 69 0.85 -1.48 7.42
CA GLU A 69 2.22 -1.07 7.07
C GLU A 69 2.20 0.13 6.11
N ILE A 70 1.35 0.09 5.09
CA ILE A 70 1.21 1.20 4.13
C ILE A 70 0.66 2.46 4.82
N CYS A 71 -0.33 2.31 5.70
CA CYS A 71 -0.88 3.45 6.45
C CYS A 71 0.14 4.03 7.42
N ALA A 72 1.00 3.22 8.03
CA ALA A 72 2.02 3.68 8.97
C ALA A 72 3.18 4.40 8.27
N ASP A 73 3.79 3.78 7.26
CA ASP A 73 5.06 4.22 6.69
C ASP A 73 4.93 4.78 5.27
N GLY A 74 3.77 4.60 4.62
CA GLY A 74 3.57 4.95 3.22
C GLY A 74 3.78 6.44 2.94
N ILE A 75 4.53 6.72 1.88
CA ILE A 75 4.78 8.05 1.33
C ILE A 75 3.80 8.28 0.18
N VAL A 76 2.93 9.28 0.35
CA VAL A 76 1.95 9.67 -0.66
C VAL A 76 2.66 10.30 -1.85
N ILE A 77 2.47 9.72 -3.04
CA ILE A 77 2.97 10.28 -4.31
C ILE A 77 1.87 11.11 -4.96
N VAL A 78 0.65 10.57 -5.03
CA VAL A 78 -0.56 11.24 -5.54
C VAL A 78 -1.73 10.81 -4.67
N ASP A 79 -2.54 11.75 -4.21
CA ASP A 79 -3.77 11.46 -3.47
C ASP A 79 -4.86 12.44 -3.82
N ASP A 80 -6.05 11.90 -4.04
CA ASP A 80 -7.30 12.63 -4.29
C ASP A 80 -8.19 12.70 -3.04
N GLY A 81 -7.70 12.17 -1.91
CA GLY A 81 -8.42 12.02 -0.65
C GLY A 81 -8.69 10.55 -0.30
N THR A 82 -8.67 9.65 -1.29
CA THR A 82 -8.95 8.23 -1.08
C THR A 82 -7.98 7.60 -0.08
N PHE A 83 -6.67 7.83 -0.22
CA PHE A 83 -5.70 7.24 0.69
C PHE A 83 -5.76 7.89 2.08
N HIS A 84 -6.02 9.19 2.15
CA HIS A 84 -6.27 9.86 3.42
C HIS A 84 -7.40 9.19 4.22
N GLU A 85 -8.56 8.95 3.59
CA GLU A 85 -9.69 8.26 4.22
C GLU A 85 -9.34 6.84 4.66
N ILE A 86 -8.63 6.07 3.83
CA ILE A 86 -8.16 4.72 4.17
C ILE A 86 -7.24 4.75 5.40
N ARG A 87 -6.31 5.71 5.45
CA ARG A 87 -5.39 5.89 6.57
C ARG A 87 -6.15 6.20 7.86
N GLU A 88 -7.14 7.09 7.82
CA GLU A 88 -7.99 7.38 8.98
C GLU A 88 -8.78 6.15 9.46
N ARG A 89 -9.41 5.42 8.52
CA ARG A 89 -10.12 4.16 8.81
C ARG A 89 -9.20 3.13 9.46
N CYS A 90 -8.01 2.93 8.91
CA CYS A 90 -6.99 2.02 9.42
C CYS A 90 -6.56 2.39 10.85
N VAL A 91 -6.22 3.66 11.09
CA VAL A 91 -5.80 4.13 12.42
C VAL A 91 -6.92 3.94 13.45
N ASN A 92 -8.16 4.27 13.09
CA ASN A 92 -9.31 4.07 13.95
C ASN A 92 -9.57 2.59 14.25
N TYR A 93 -9.47 1.72 13.24
CA TYR A 93 -9.61 0.29 13.39
C TYR A 93 -8.57 -0.27 14.38
N MET A 94 -7.29 0.03 14.16
CA MET A 94 -6.20 -0.43 15.02
C MET A 94 -6.36 0.04 16.47
N LYS A 95 -6.72 1.31 16.66
CA LYS A 95 -7.00 1.88 17.98
C LYS A 95 -8.16 1.18 18.67
N SER A 96 -9.25 0.92 17.96
CA SER A 96 -10.45 0.27 18.52
C SER A 96 -10.18 -1.17 18.97
N ARG A 97 -9.28 -1.86 18.25
CA ARG A 97 -8.90 -3.26 18.51
C ARG A 97 -7.70 -3.39 19.44
N LYS A 98 -7.10 -2.28 19.89
CA LYS A 98 -5.84 -2.25 20.66
C LYS A 98 -4.71 -3.01 19.95
N ILE A 99 -4.62 -2.82 18.63
CA ILE A 99 -3.54 -3.38 17.83
C ILE A 99 -2.35 -2.43 17.90
N GLU A 100 -1.20 -2.97 18.30
CA GLU A 100 0.07 -2.24 18.36
C GLU A 100 1.10 -2.88 17.42
N ARG A 101 1.88 -2.03 16.75
CA ARG A 101 3.05 -2.48 15.98
C ARG A 101 4.24 -2.68 16.92
N LYS A 102 4.83 -3.87 16.89
CA LYS A 102 6.09 -4.23 17.55
C LYS A 102 7.13 -4.60 16.49
N TRP A 103 8.40 -4.68 16.88
CA TRP A 103 9.49 -5.05 15.96
C TRP A 103 9.33 -6.44 15.34
N TYR A 104 8.60 -7.34 16.00
CA TYR A 104 8.31 -8.70 15.53
C TYR A 104 6.91 -8.84 14.88
N GLY A 105 6.25 -7.72 14.58
CA GLY A 105 4.93 -7.69 13.94
C GLY A 105 3.85 -7.04 14.78
N TYR A 106 2.59 -7.26 14.40
CA TYR A 106 1.43 -6.65 15.04
C TYR A 106 0.87 -7.55 16.14
N VAL A 107 0.57 -6.96 17.29
CA VAL A 107 -0.02 -7.65 18.44
C VAL A 107 -1.33 -7.00 18.83
N GLN A 108 -2.30 -7.80 19.23
CA GLN A 108 -3.57 -7.34 19.77
C GLN A 108 -3.56 -7.51 21.30
N LEU A 109 -3.83 -6.42 22.03
CA LEU A 109 -3.74 -6.35 23.50
C LEU A 109 -5.09 -6.42 24.23
#